data_AF-A0A392T5S9-F1
#
_entry.id   AF-A0A392T5S9-F1
#
_cell.length_a   1.000
_cell.length_b   1.000
_cell.length_c   1.000
_cell.angle_alpha   90.00
_cell.angle_beta   90.00
_cell.angle_gamma   90.00
#
_symmetry.space_group_name_H-M   'P 1'
#
loop_
_entity.id
_entity.type
_entity.pdbx_description
1 polymer ?
#
loop_
_entity_poly.entity_id
_entity_poly.type
_entity_poly.pdbx_seq_one_letter_code
_entity_poly.pdbx_strand_id
1 'polypeptide(L)'
;TYNPTATVLFKGTVIGDSLAPTVVSFSSRGPSQESPGILKPDIIGPGVNILAAWAISVDNELPPYNIVSGTSMSCPHLSGIAALIKSSHPD
;
A
#
# COMPACT_ATOMS: atom_id res chain seq x y z
N THR A 1 15.17 -16.09 38.43
CA THR A 1 13.97 -16.56 37.68
C THR A 1 14.45 -17.29 36.44
N TYR A 2 14.36 -18.62 36.41
CA TYR A 2 15.13 -19.44 35.46
C TYR A 2 14.36 -20.01 34.26
N ASN A 3 13.06 -19.73 34.08
CA ASN A 3 12.27 -20.24 32.94
C ASN A 3 11.24 -19.22 32.43
N PRO A 4 11.63 -18.17 31.69
CA PRO A 4 10.65 -17.28 31.05
C PRO A 4 9.98 -17.99 29.85
N THR A 5 8.64 -17.91 29.78
CA THR A 5 7.84 -18.39 28.64
C THR A 5 7.03 -17.24 28.04
N ALA A 6 6.80 -17.25 26.72
CA ALA A 6 5.97 -16.28 26.01
C ALA A 6 5.03 -16.98 25.02
N THR A 7 3.93 -16.31 24.66
CA THR A 7 2.95 -16.79 23.68
C THR A 7 2.67 -15.71 22.66
N VAL A 8 2.69 -16.08 21.38
CA VAL A 8 2.27 -15.21 20.26
C VAL A 8 0.87 -15.63 19.84
N LEU A 9 -0.08 -14.69 19.88
CA LEU A 9 -1.46 -14.91 19.48
C LEU A 9 -1.75 -14.10 18.21
N PHE A 10 -2.31 -14.76 17.20
CA PHE A 10 -2.80 -14.09 16.01
C PHE A 10 -4.13 -13.39 16.31
N LYS A 11 -4.18 -12.06 16.13
CA LYS A 11 -5.39 -11.24 16.41
C LYS A 11 -6.23 -10.96 15.17
N GLY A 12 -5.86 -11.47 13.99
CA GLY A 12 -6.52 -11.13 12.73
C GLY A 12 -6.31 -9.68 12.32
N THR A 13 -7.10 -9.23 11.35
CA THR A 13 -7.12 -7.84 10.88
C THR A 13 -7.93 -6.97 11.82
N VAL A 14 -7.32 -5.92 12.35
CA VAL A 14 -8.01 -4.89 13.13
C VAL A 14 -8.37 -3.72 12.20
N ILE A 15 -9.64 -3.35 12.19
CA ILE A 15 -10.18 -2.24 11.39
C ILE A 15 -10.61 -1.10 12.30
N GLY A 16 -10.75 0.11 11.76
CA GLY A 16 -11.19 1.29 12.50
C GLY A 16 -10.09 2.03 13.26
N ASP A 17 -8.85 2.00 12.74
CA ASP A 17 -7.78 2.86 13.24
C ASP A 17 -8.14 4.33 13.02
N SER A 18 -8.31 5.08 14.11
CA SER A 18 -8.67 6.50 14.09
C SER A 18 -7.58 7.40 13.50
N LEU A 19 -6.35 6.90 13.37
CA LEU A 19 -5.23 7.63 12.77
C LEU A 19 -5.12 7.40 11.26
N ALA A 20 -5.92 6.50 10.69
CA ALA A 20 -5.95 6.30 9.25
C ALA A 20 -6.78 7.40 8.54
N PRO A 21 -6.35 7.89 7.37
CA PRO A 21 -5.11 7.57 6.68
C PRO A 21 -3.90 8.38 7.21
N THR A 22 -2.74 7.74 7.29
CA THR A 22 -1.46 8.40 7.60
C THR A 22 -0.42 8.05 6.53
N VAL A 23 0.42 9.02 6.16
CA VAL A 23 1.51 8.78 5.20
C VAL A 23 2.63 7.97 5.88
N VAL A 24 2.83 6.74 5.41
CA VAL A 24 3.82 5.80 5.95
C VAL A 24 5.26 6.30 5.84
N SER A 25 6.12 5.83 6.74
CA SER A 25 7.50 6.30 6.90
C SER A 25 8.38 6.13 5.66
N PHE A 26 8.19 5.06 4.89
CA PHE A 26 8.96 4.80 3.67
C PHE A 26 8.51 5.62 2.45
N SER A 27 7.39 6.34 2.54
CA SER A 27 6.90 7.14 1.42
C SER A 27 7.82 8.34 1.20
N SER A 28 8.42 8.42 0.01
CA SER A 28 9.28 9.53 -0.40
C SER A 28 8.58 10.88 -0.24
N ARG A 29 9.36 11.90 0.12
CA ARG A 29 8.88 13.26 0.39
C ARG A 29 9.52 14.24 -0.58
N GLY A 30 8.77 15.28 -0.93
CA GLY A 30 9.32 16.42 -1.66
C GLY A 30 10.09 17.38 -0.74
N PRO A 31 10.55 18.52 -1.30
CA PRO A 31 10.34 18.98 -2.68
C PRO A 31 11.01 18.11 -3.74
N SER A 32 10.55 18.20 -5.00
CA SER A 32 11.23 17.54 -6.13
C SER A 32 12.61 18.16 -6.36
N GLN A 33 13.65 17.34 -6.52
CA GLN A 33 15.00 17.83 -6.81
C GLN A 33 15.11 18.36 -8.25
N GLU A 34 14.44 17.70 -9.20
CA GLU A 34 14.46 18.06 -10.62
C GLU A 34 13.70 19.35 -10.92
N SER A 35 12.63 19.60 -10.16
CA SER A 35 11.81 20.81 -10.33
C SER A 35 11.32 21.31 -8.97
N PRO A 36 12.17 22.03 -8.21
CA PRO A 36 11.81 22.51 -6.88
C PRO A 36 10.61 23.45 -6.85
N GLY A 37 10.29 24.10 -7.99
CA GLY A 37 9.11 24.95 -8.14
C GLY A 37 7.79 24.20 -8.32
N ILE A 38 7.83 22.88 -8.58
CA ILE A 38 6.65 22.02 -8.73
C ILE A 38 6.58 21.09 -7.51
N LEU A 39 5.54 21.25 -6.69
CA LEU A 39 5.36 20.46 -5.47
C LEU A 39 5.14 18.98 -5.80
N LYS A 40 5.79 18.10 -5.04
CA LYS A 40 5.60 16.64 -5.07
C LYS A 40 5.57 16.06 -3.65
N PRO A 41 4.91 14.90 -3.42
CA PRO A 41 4.04 14.19 -4.37
C PRO A 41 2.72 14.93 -4.61
N ASP A 42 2.00 14.62 -5.69
CA ASP A 42 0.75 15.32 -6.05
C ASP A 42 -0.45 14.85 -5.20
N ILE A 43 -0.51 13.55 -4.91
CA ILE A 43 -1.64 12.92 -4.23
C ILE A 43 -1.18 11.65 -3.51
N ILE A 44 -1.89 11.27 -2.45
CA ILE A 44 -1.66 10.05 -1.68
C ILE A 44 -2.78 9.04 -1.93
N GLY A 45 -2.49 7.75 -1.72
CA GLY A 45 -3.48 6.67 -1.82
C GLY A 45 -3.09 5.45 -1.01
N PRO A 46 -3.99 4.46 -0.86
CA PRO A 46 -3.75 3.25 -0.06
C PRO A 46 -2.57 2.43 -0.61
N GLY A 47 -1.53 2.23 0.20
CA GLY A 47 -0.33 1.50 -0.20
C GLY A 47 0.32 0.68 0.91
N VAL A 48 -0.35 0.48 2.03
CA VAL A 48 0.15 -0.32 3.16
C VAL A 48 -0.76 -1.52 3.35
N ASN A 49 -0.17 -2.71 3.44
CA ASN A 49 -0.86 -3.98 3.61
C ASN A 49 -1.97 -4.22 2.58
N ILE A 50 -1.65 -3.98 1.30
CA ILE A 50 -2.58 -4.19 0.19
C ILE A 50 -2.54 -5.65 -0.23
N LEU A 51 -3.68 -6.32 -0.16
CA LEU A 51 -3.89 -7.67 -0.71
C LEU A 51 -4.14 -7.58 -2.22
N ALA A 52 -3.31 -8.24 -3.02
CA ALA A 52 -3.47 -8.31 -4.47
C ALA A 52 -3.02 -9.67 -5.02
N ALA A 53 -3.38 -9.95 -6.28
CA ALA A 53 -2.98 -11.16 -6.96
C ALA A 53 -1.44 -11.26 -7.03
N TRP A 54 -0.92 -12.48 -6.93
CA TRP A 54 0.50 -12.77 -6.97
C TRP A 54 0.82 -13.82 -8.03
N ALA A 55 2.06 -13.80 -8.53
CA ALA A 55 2.52 -14.80 -9.48
C ALA A 55 2.45 -16.20 -8.82
N ILE A 56 1.69 -17.10 -9.43
CA ILE A 56 1.62 -18.49 -9.01
C ILE A 56 2.91 -19.16 -9.46
N SER A 57 3.67 -19.73 -8.52
CA SER A 57 4.83 -20.55 -8.89
C SER A 57 4.33 -21.80 -9.63
N VAL A 58 5.10 -22.27 -10.62
CA VAL A 58 4.77 -23.48 -11.41
C VAL A 58 4.51 -24.69 -10.50
N ASP A 59 5.13 -24.69 -9.32
CA ASP A 59 5.04 -25.75 -8.31
C ASP A 59 3.90 -25.54 -7.29
N ASN A 60 3.03 -24.53 -7.47
CA ASN A 60 1.91 -24.18 -6.56
C ASN A 60 2.31 -23.92 -5.09
N GLU A 61 3.57 -23.63 -4.81
CA GLU A 61 4.05 -23.37 -3.44
C GLU A 61 3.70 -21.98 -2.91
N LEU A 62 3.30 -21.05 -3.79
CA LEU A 62 2.93 -19.69 -3.40
C LEU A 62 1.41 -19.48 -3.42
N PRO A 63 0.84 -18.80 -2.42
CA PRO A 63 -0.56 -18.43 -2.45
C PRO A 63 -0.85 -17.49 -3.65
N PRO A 64 -2.05 -17.58 -4.25
CA PRO A 64 -2.41 -16.77 -5.42
C PRO A 64 -2.58 -15.27 -5.11
N TYR A 65 -2.49 -14.89 -3.83
CA TYR A 65 -2.54 -13.51 -3.37
C TYR A 65 -1.43 -13.25 -2.35
N ASN A 66 -0.97 -12.01 -2.31
CA ASN A 66 0.03 -11.57 -1.34
C ASN A 66 -0.35 -10.21 -0.76
N ILE A 67 0.12 -9.94 0.46
CA ILE A 67 -0.06 -8.66 1.15
C ILE A 67 1.28 -7.94 1.14
N VAL A 68 1.34 -6.82 0.42
CA VAL A 68 2.57 -6.04 0.26
C VAL A 68 2.31 -4.55 0.51
N SER A 69 3.38 -3.82 0.83
CA SER A 69 3.35 -2.38 1.10
C SER A 69 4.33 -1.65 0.18
N GLY A 70 3.92 -0.50 -0.33
CA GLY A 70 4.74 0.34 -1.20
C GLY A 70 3.93 1.44 -1.86
N THR A 71 4.60 2.51 -2.30
CA THR A 71 3.99 3.49 -3.22
C THR A 71 3.61 2.83 -4.55
N SER A 72 4.28 1.74 -4.93
CA SER A 72 3.89 0.85 -6.04
C SER A 72 2.50 0.23 -5.87
N MET A 73 1.96 0.16 -4.64
CA MET A 73 0.58 -0.29 -4.38
C MET A 73 -0.41 0.89 -4.33
N SER A 74 0.04 2.08 -3.92
CA SER A 74 -0.78 3.31 -4.02
C SER A 74 -1.03 3.72 -5.48
N CYS A 75 -0.01 3.60 -6.34
CA CYS A 75 -0.07 3.99 -7.75
C CYS A 75 -1.24 3.33 -8.52
N PRO A 76 -1.41 1.99 -8.54
CA PRO A 76 -2.50 1.35 -9.28
C PRO A 76 -3.90 1.71 -8.77
N HIS A 77 -4.07 2.01 -7.46
CA HIS A 77 -5.34 2.52 -6.96
C HIS A 77 -5.71 3.86 -7.62
N LEU A 78 -4.76 4.81 -7.64
CA LEU A 78 -4.99 6.14 -8.23
C LEU A 78 -5.11 6.09 -9.75
N SER A 79 -4.31 5.25 -10.42
CA SER A 79 -4.44 5.02 -11.86
C SER A 79 -5.80 4.41 -12.23
N GLY A 80 -6.34 3.50 -11.41
CA GLY A 80 -7.69 2.95 -11.59
C GLY A 80 -8.77 4.03 -11.45
N ILE A 81 -8.64 4.91 -10.45
CA ILE A 81 -9.56 6.05 -10.28
C ILE A 81 -9.46 7.00 -11.48
N ALA A 82 -8.25 7.34 -11.93
CA ALA A 82 -8.04 8.19 -13.10
C ALA A 82 -8.65 7.57 -14.38
N ALA A 83 -8.49 6.26 -14.57
CA ALA A 83 -9.11 5.53 -15.68
C ALA A 83 -10.64 5.57 -15.61
N LEU A 84 -11.23 5.40 -14.42
CA LEU A 84 -12.68 5.51 -14.22
C LEU A 84 -13.19 6.92 -14.53
N ILE A 85 -12.48 7.95 -14.07
CA ILE A 85 -12.82 9.35 -14.37
C ILE A 85 -12.77 9.59 -15.88
N LYS A 86 -11.70 9.14 -16.56
CA LYS A 86 -11.57 9.30 -18.02
C LYS A 86 -12.61 8.49 -18.80
N SER A 87 -13.00 7.32 -18.30
CA SER A 87 -14.10 6.54 -18.87
C SER A 87 -15.45 7.25 -18.72
N SER A 88 -15.63 8.03 -17.65
CA SER A 88 -16.89 8.75 -17.36
C SER A 88 -16.95 10.12 -18.03
N HIS A 89 -15.80 10.73 -18.29
CA HIS A 89 -15.64 12.02 -18.98
C HIS A 89 -14.60 11.84 -20.11
N PRO A 90 -15.02 11.30 -21.28
CA PRO A 90 -14.10 10.91 -22.35
C PRO A 90 -13.47 12.08 -23.13
N ASP A 91 -14.04 13.27 -23.03
CA ASP A 91 -13.49 14.52 -23.58
C ASP A 91 -12.09 14.85 -23.02
#